data_AF-A0A357WY45-F1
#
_entry.id   AF-A0A357WY45-F1
#
_cell.length_a   1.000
_cell.length_b   1.000
_cell.length_c   1.000
_cell.angle_alpha   90.00
_cell.angle_beta   90.00
_cell.angle_gamma   90.00
#
_symmetry.space_group_name_H-M   'P 1'
#
loop_
_entity.id
_entity.type
_entity.pdbx_description
1 polymer ?
#
loop_
_entity_poly.entity_id
_entity_poly.type
_entity_poly.pdbx_seq_one_letter_code
_entity_poly.pdbx_strand_id
1 'polypeptide(L)'
;MMVQKLEDEDPHVFEDPDKTFIDLFMKSGLYITELVKRLFNNPVMKEKIPDNDERLKHILEKQLYGLAPSDIIYHIATNYIFSFDTENRISRKHFKSVDTRPAVKEGKLDELLAATFDDLK
;
A
#
# COMPACT_ATOMS: atom_id res chain seq x y z
N MET A 1 -1.42 -6.37 -16.23
CA MET A 1 -0.45 -6.15 -15.12
C MET A 1 -1.07 -6.66 -13.82
N MET A 2 -0.32 -6.94 -12.75
CA MET A 2 -0.90 -7.52 -11.51
C MET A 2 -2.07 -6.71 -10.94
N VAL A 3 -1.99 -5.36 -10.95
CA VAL A 3 -3.09 -4.49 -10.50
C VAL A 3 -4.33 -4.60 -11.40
N GLN A 4 -4.17 -4.82 -12.70
CA GLN A 4 -5.29 -4.97 -13.63
C GLN A 4 -6.19 -6.16 -13.25
N LYS A 5 -5.61 -7.25 -12.75
CA LYS A 5 -6.37 -8.42 -12.34
C LYS A 5 -7.37 -8.12 -11.23
N LEU A 6 -7.09 -7.14 -10.37
CA LEU A 6 -8.01 -6.71 -9.32
C LEU A 6 -9.29 -6.11 -9.92
N GLU A 7 -9.17 -5.30 -10.97
CA GLU A 7 -10.33 -4.73 -11.67
C GLU A 7 -11.05 -5.77 -12.53
N ASP A 8 -10.32 -6.72 -13.10
CA ASP A 8 -10.91 -7.81 -13.87
C ASP A 8 -11.80 -8.70 -12.97
N GLU A 9 -11.44 -8.84 -11.68
CA GLU A 9 -12.22 -9.55 -10.66
C GLU A 9 -13.35 -8.69 -10.06
N ASP A 10 -13.08 -7.42 -9.77
CA ASP A 10 -14.03 -6.45 -9.22
C ASP A 10 -13.81 -5.06 -9.86
N PRO A 11 -14.65 -4.66 -10.84
CA PRO A 11 -14.52 -3.38 -11.52
C PRO A 11 -14.61 -2.16 -10.60
N HIS A 12 -15.21 -2.32 -9.42
CA HIS A 12 -15.41 -1.26 -8.43
C HIS A 12 -14.39 -1.32 -7.28
N VAL A 13 -13.36 -2.17 -7.40
CA VAL A 13 -12.37 -2.42 -6.34
C VAL A 13 -11.69 -1.15 -5.82
N PHE A 14 -11.55 -0.11 -6.64
CA PHE A 14 -10.88 1.15 -6.30
C PHE A 14 -11.83 2.31 -5.93
N GLU A 15 -13.12 2.05 -5.74
CA GLU A 15 -14.14 3.10 -5.48
C GLU A 15 -14.43 3.32 -3.98
N ASP A 16 -13.84 2.50 -3.11
CA ASP A 16 -14.05 2.55 -1.66
C ASP A 16 -12.82 3.18 -0.95
N PRO A 17 -12.99 4.33 -0.26
CA PRO A 17 -11.90 4.99 0.46
C PRO A 17 -11.42 4.22 1.69
N ASP A 18 -12.21 3.28 2.21
CA ASP A 18 -11.86 2.48 3.38
C ASP A 18 -11.25 1.12 3.01
N LYS A 19 -11.30 0.73 1.73
CA LYS A 19 -10.71 -0.51 1.24
C LYS A 19 -9.18 -0.41 1.23
N THR A 20 -8.53 -1.43 1.77
CA THR A 20 -7.08 -1.50 1.93
C THR A 20 -6.44 -2.51 0.98
N PHE A 21 -5.17 -2.30 0.68
CA PHE A 21 -4.35 -3.12 -0.22
C PHE A 21 -2.98 -3.32 0.39
N ILE A 22 -2.39 -4.50 0.17
CA ILE A 22 -1.08 -4.84 0.72
C ILE A 22 -0.17 -5.49 -0.32
N ASP A 23 1.09 -5.06 -0.35
CA ASP A 23 2.19 -5.81 -0.97
C ASP A 23 2.97 -6.56 0.11
N LEU A 24 2.76 -7.88 0.20
CA LEU A 24 3.38 -8.74 1.21
C LEU A 24 4.87 -9.01 0.95
N PHE A 25 5.40 -8.59 -0.20
CA PHE A 25 6.79 -8.84 -0.58
C PHE A 25 7.31 -7.74 -1.51
N MET A 26 7.29 -6.50 -1.02
CA MET A 26 7.78 -5.35 -1.76
C MET A 26 9.24 -5.53 -2.20
N LYS A 27 9.52 -5.09 -3.43
CA LYS A 27 10.87 -4.97 -3.98
C LYS A 27 11.18 -3.52 -4.35
N SER A 28 10.74 -3.09 -5.54
CA SER A 28 10.98 -1.74 -6.03
C SER A 28 9.91 -0.72 -5.61
N GLY A 29 8.78 -1.18 -5.07
CA GLY A 29 7.60 -0.34 -4.80
C GLY A 29 6.69 -0.10 -6.01
N LEU A 30 6.96 -0.72 -7.16
CA LEU A 30 6.18 -0.50 -8.40
C LEU A 30 4.71 -0.91 -8.28
N TYR A 31 4.41 -1.98 -7.55
CA TYR A 31 3.02 -2.42 -7.34
C TYR A 31 2.23 -1.38 -6.53
N ILE A 32 2.81 -0.89 -5.43
CA ILE A 32 2.25 0.19 -4.61
C ILE A 32 2.02 1.45 -5.43
N THR A 33 2.99 1.90 -6.24
CA THR A 33 2.81 3.13 -7.02
C THR A 33 1.77 2.99 -8.12
N GLU A 34 1.53 1.79 -8.66
CA GLU A 34 0.38 1.58 -9.54
C GLU A 34 -0.95 1.64 -8.78
N LEU A 35 -1.04 1.04 -7.58
CA LEU A 35 -2.24 1.16 -6.74
C LEU A 35 -2.55 2.64 -6.43
N VAL A 36 -1.52 3.44 -6.10
CA VAL A 36 -1.65 4.90 -5.94
C VAL A 36 -2.27 5.52 -7.19
N LYS A 37 -1.77 5.19 -8.39
CA LYS A 37 -2.31 5.75 -9.64
C LYS A 37 -3.77 5.39 -9.87
N ARG A 38 -4.17 4.13 -9.61
CA ARG A 38 -5.56 3.70 -9.79
C ARG A 38 -6.50 4.39 -8.82
N LEU A 39 -6.18 4.36 -7.53
CA LEU A 39 -6.96 5.01 -6.47
C LEU A 39 -7.03 6.52 -6.67
N PHE A 40 -5.90 7.18 -6.94
CA PHE A 40 -5.85 8.64 -7.09
C PHE A 40 -6.64 9.15 -8.30
N ASN A 41 -6.66 8.39 -9.39
CA ASN A 41 -7.35 8.77 -10.62
C ASN A 41 -8.80 8.31 -10.71
N ASN A 42 -9.23 7.39 -9.83
CA ASN A 42 -10.59 6.87 -9.83
C ASN A 42 -11.62 8.02 -9.64
N PRO A 43 -12.67 8.10 -10.48
CA PRO A 43 -13.66 9.18 -10.40
C PRO A 43 -14.40 9.26 -9.07
N VAL A 44 -14.78 8.11 -8.49
CA VAL A 44 -15.49 8.05 -7.20
C VAL A 44 -14.57 8.52 -6.07
N MET A 45 -13.28 8.16 -6.12
CA MET A 45 -12.29 8.65 -5.15
C MET A 45 -12.09 10.16 -5.25
N LYS A 46 -12.11 10.74 -6.46
CA LYS A 46 -12.05 12.20 -6.66
C LYS A 46 -13.29 12.93 -6.14
N GLU A 47 -14.46 12.30 -6.22
CA GLU A 47 -15.69 12.86 -5.65
C GLU A 47 -15.66 12.83 -4.12
N LYS A 48 -15.24 11.70 -3.54
CA LYS A 48 -15.19 11.49 -2.08
C LYS A 48 -14.12 12.32 -1.39
N ILE A 49 -12.94 12.46 -2.01
CA ILE A 49 -11.82 13.27 -1.48
C ILE A 49 -11.34 14.20 -2.60
N PRO A 50 -11.94 15.39 -2.77
CA PRO A 50 -11.64 16.26 -3.91
C PRO A 50 -10.22 16.84 -3.93
N ASP A 51 -9.69 17.20 -2.75
CA ASP A 51 -8.34 17.76 -2.64
C ASP A 51 -7.29 16.71 -3.00
N ASN A 52 -6.33 17.10 -3.85
CA ASN A 52 -5.32 16.17 -4.37
C ASN A 52 -4.33 15.75 -3.29
N ASP A 53 -3.90 16.68 -2.45
CA ASP A 53 -2.89 16.42 -1.42
C ASP A 53 -3.50 15.58 -0.30
N GLU A 54 -4.73 15.89 0.12
CA GLU A 54 -5.49 15.08 1.07
C GLU A 54 -5.77 13.68 0.54
N ARG A 55 -6.16 13.54 -0.74
CA ARG A 55 -6.42 12.23 -1.36
C ARG A 55 -5.17 11.38 -1.44
N LEU A 56 -4.06 11.94 -1.88
CA LEU A 56 -2.78 11.23 -1.95
C LEU A 56 -2.30 10.80 -0.55
N LYS A 57 -2.43 11.70 0.42
CA LYS A 57 -2.11 11.41 1.82
C LYS A 57 -3.00 10.30 2.39
N HIS A 58 -4.31 10.36 2.16
CA HIS A 58 -5.26 9.32 2.58
C HIS A 58 -4.89 7.96 1.99
N ILE A 59 -4.65 7.89 0.68
CA ILE A 59 -4.26 6.66 -0.01
C ILE A 59 -3.02 6.03 0.64
N LEU A 60 -1.96 6.82 0.84
CA LEU A 60 -0.68 6.31 1.36
C LEU A 60 -0.68 6.04 2.87
N GLU A 61 -1.50 6.73 3.66
CA GLU A 61 -1.54 6.58 5.13
C GLU A 61 -2.64 5.66 5.66
N LYS A 62 -3.62 5.30 4.81
CA LYS A 62 -4.82 4.56 5.23
C LYS A 62 -5.10 3.33 4.37
N GLN A 63 -4.86 3.41 3.06
CA GLN A 63 -5.25 2.34 2.16
C GLN A 63 -4.09 1.40 1.80
N LEU A 64 -2.85 1.88 1.79
CA LEU A 64 -1.71 1.11 1.26
C LEU A 64 -0.76 0.62 2.35
N TYR A 65 -0.53 -0.69 2.33
CA TYR A 65 0.35 -1.40 3.23
C TYR A 65 1.45 -2.10 2.44
N GLY A 66 2.62 -2.26 3.05
CA GLY A 66 3.75 -2.89 2.38
C GLY A 66 4.75 -3.52 3.33
N LEU A 67 5.19 -4.74 3.01
CA LEU A 67 6.24 -5.46 3.74
C LEU A 67 7.42 -5.74 2.81
N ALA A 68 8.61 -5.27 3.20
CA ALA A 68 9.85 -5.54 2.49
C ALA A 68 10.71 -6.54 3.28
N PRO A 69 11.35 -7.53 2.63
CA PRO A 69 12.02 -8.63 3.33
C PRO A 69 13.38 -8.29 3.93
N SER A 70 13.91 -7.09 3.69
CA SER A 70 15.16 -6.62 4.28
C SER A 70 15.21 -5.09 4.29
N ASP A 71 16.05 -4.52 5.15
CA ASP A 71 16.16 -3.07 5.31
C ASP A 71 16.59 -2.36 4.02
N ILE A 72 17.51 -2.96 3.26
CA ILE A 72 17.95 -2.40 1.97
C ILE A 72 16.78 -2.33 1.00
N ILE A 73 15.98 -3.39 0.91
CA ILE A 73 14.83 -3.45 0.01
C ILE A 73 13.73 -2.50 0.49
N TYR A 74 13.51 -2.42 1.81
CA TYR A 74 12.61 -1.46 2.42
C TYR A 74 12.96 -0.03 1.99
N HIS A 75 14.23 0.38 2.15
CA HIS A 75 14.66 1.72 1.75
C HIS A 75 14.56 1.96 0.25
N ILE A 76 14.87 0.97 -0.60
CA ILE A 76 14.69 1.10 -2.05
C ILE A 76 13.22 1.35 -2.38
N ALA A 77 12.30 0.53 -1.84
CA ALA A 77 10.88 0.65 -2.08
C ALA A 77 10.32 1.98 -1.57
N THR A 78 10.59 2.33 -0.31
CA THR A 78 10.04 3.55 0.29
C THR A 78 10.63 4.81 -0.33
N ASN A 79 11.92 4.85 -0.67
CA ASN A 79 12.49 6.02 -1.34
C ASN A 79 11.89 6.21 -2.74
N TYR A 80 11.55 5.12 -3.44
CA TYR A 80 10.86 5.20 -4.72
C TYR A 80 9.40 5.70 -4.55
N ILE A 81 8.63 5.07 -3.66
CA ILE A 81 7.21 5.39 -3.41
C ILE A 81 7.06 6.84 -2.93
N PHE A 82 7.92 7.29 -2.01
CA PHE A 82 7.84 8.60 -1.37
C PHE A 82 8.81 9.63 -1.94
N SER A 83 9.37 9.38 -3.13
CA SER A 83 10.37 10.27 -3.76
C SER A 83 9.91 11.72 -3.93
N PHE A 84 8.59 11.96 -4.00
CA PHE A 84 7.99 13.28 -4.11
C PHE A 84 7.80 14.00 -2.76
N ASP A 85 7.77 13.28 -1.64
CA ASP A 85 7.48 13.82 -0.30
C ASP A 85 8.78 14.16 0.46
N THR A 86 9.49 15.17 -0.05
CA THR A 86 10.79 15.60 0.49
C THR A 86 10.72 16.17 1.91
N GLU A 87 9.55 16.66 2.31
CA GLU A 87 9.29 17.22 3.64
C GLU A 87 8.77 16.18 4.65
N ASN A 88 8.59 14.91 4.23
CA ASN A 88 8.04 13.82 5.05
C ASN A 88 6.67 14.16 5.67
N ARG A 89 5.78 14.78 4.87
CA ARG A 89 4.41 15.15 5.29
C ARG A 89 3.47 13.95 5.36
N ILE A 90 3.84 12.84 4.73
CA ILE A 90 3.07 11.60 4.64
C ILE A 90 3.72 10.54 5.54
N SER A 91 2.92 9.97 6.44
CA SER A 91 3.34 8.90 7.33
C SER A 91 3.68 7.64 6.55
N ARG A 92 4.79 6.99 6.92
CA ARG A 92 5.25 5.71 6.35
C ARG A 92 4.92 4.51 7.22
N LYS A 93 4.08 4.68 8.25
CA LYS A 93 3.83 3.68 9.31
C LYS A 93 3.32 2.31 8.80
N HIS A 94 2.69 2.28 7.63
CA HIS A 94 2.15 1.06 6.99
C HIS A 94 3.14 0.34 6.08
N PHE A 95 4.34 0.90 5.93
CA PHE A 95 5.45 0.27 5.22
C PHE A 95 6.47 -0.21 6.25
N LYS A 96 6.77 -1.52 6.27
CA LYS A 96 7.66 -2.11 7.29
C LYS A 96 8.68 -3.09 6.67
N SER A 97 9.84 -3.20 7.32
CA SER A 97 10.87 -4.20 7.00
C SER A 97 10.57 -5.48 7.79
N VAL A 98 9.90 -6.43 7.14
CA VAL A 98 9.48 -7.72 7.72
C VAL A 98 9.55 -8.79 6.63
N ASP A 99 10.29 -9.87 6.88
CA ASP A 99 10.32 -11.03 5.98
C ASP A 99 9.09 -11.93 6.23
N THR A 100 8.16 -11.93 5.27
CA THR A 100 6.92 -12.73 5.35
C THR A 100 7.12 -14.21 5.02
N ARG A 101 8.26 -14.58 4.40
CA ARG A 101 8.47 -15.95 3.90
C ARG A 101 8.39 -17.03 4.98
N PRO A 102 8.97 -16.88 6.19
CA PRO A 102 8.83 -17.88 7.24
C PRO A 102 7.37 -18.09 7.67
N ALA A 103 6.64 -17.00 7.90
CA ALA A 103 5.23 -17.07 8.31
C ALA A 103 4.35 -17.70 7.23
N VAL A 104 4.58 -17.38 5.95
CA VAL A 104 3.86 -18.01 4.83
C VAL A 104 4.12 -19.52 4.79
N LYS A 105 5.37 -19.96 5.00
CA LYS A 105 5.71 -21.40 5.03
C LYS A 105 5.05 -22.14 6.19
N GLU A 106 4.86 -21.46 7.32
CA GLU A 106 4.22 -22.02 8.52
C GLU A 106 2.69 -21.87 8.53
N GLY A 107 2.10 -21.20 7.54
CA GLY A 107 0.67 -20.90 7.52
C GLY A 107 0.24 -19.86 8.57
N LYS A 108 1.18 -19.03 9.07
CA LYS A 108 0.98 -18.03 10.13
C LYS A 108 1.03 -16.59 9.63
N LEU A 109 0.64 -16.37 8.37
CA LEU A 109 0.67 -15.03 7.79
C LEU A 109 -0.24 -14.06 8.57
N ASP A 110 -1.44 -14.51 8.94
CA ASP A 110 -2.41 -13.67 9.65
C ASP A 110 -1.89 -13.24 11.03
N GLU A 111 -1.23 -14.15 11.76
CA GLU A 111 -0.57 -13.85 13.04
C GLU A 111 0.54 -12.80 12.86
N LEU A 112 1.36 -12.95 11.81
CA LEU A 112 2.39 -11.98 11.49
C LEU A 112 1.79 -10.60 11.18
N LEU A 113 0.73 -10.56 10.37
CA LEU A 113 0.05 -9.31 10.00
C LEU A 113 -0.57 -8.62 11.21
N ALA A 114 -1.27 -9.36 12.07
CA ALA A 114 -1.87 -8.84 13.30
C ALA A 114 -0.81 -8.31 14.29
N ALA A 115 0.35 -8.98 14.40
CA ALA A 115 1.47 -8.50 15.20
C ALA A 115 2.19 -7.30 14.57
N THR A 116 2.09 -7.15 13.25
CA THR A 116 2.79 -6.11 12.50
C THR A 116 1.96 -4.83 12.39
N PHE A 117 0.64 -4.90 12.29
CA PHE A 117 -0.23 -3.76 12.07
C PHE A 117 -1.40 -3.73 13.05
N ASP A 118 -1.42 -2.74 13.92
CA ASP A 118 -2.46 -2.58 14.95
C ASP A 118 -3.82 -2.11 14.38
N ASP A 119 -3.81 -1.57 13.16
CA ASP A 119 -4.98 -1.01 12.48
C ASP A 119 -5.40 -1.77 11.23
N LEU A 120 -4.79 -2.93 10.96
CA LEU A 120 -5.24 -3.83 9.91
C LEU A 120 -6.49 -4.56 10.39
N LYS A 121 -7.65 -4.16 9.85
CA LYS A 121 -8.97 -4.76 10.13
C LYS A 121 -9.49 -5.54 8.93
#